data_AF-A0A0F9TKG2-F1
#
_entry.id   AF-A0A0F9TKG2-F1
#
_cell.length_a   1.000
_cell.length_b   1.000
_cell.length_c   1.000
_cell.angle_alpha   90.00
_cell.angle_beta   90.00
_cell.angle_gamma   90.00
#
_symmetry.space_group_name_H-M   'P 1'
#
loop_
_entity.id
_entity.type
_entity.pdbx_description
1 polymer ?
#
loop_
_entity_poly.entity_id
_entity_poly.type
_entity_poly.pdbx_seq_one_letter_code
_entity_poly.pdbx_strand_id
1 'polypeptide(L)'
;MTIRIKSVSKDNEIYSFAKEIEINNHRFQTPFPVKNPTISQESMPSSLPNEMYEFWTTFNINDVLNAPIDNEVGDKIINRFRNKNTRDVKNKPKIFLTSYKNIKGNPFKIFDNKLLEFMIDASYLYTDVVTFPIIHGVRDVVNNNSILQDYLVFIDKCHKIADTLNNKPIMGIIPPIPQGFIRKIVEKFVSLDLMMFCFDFNGSSLSAYYPHYSQVFRTLFDIDNTKLEETIKYVINLRLPSNRNRNNPFPAEDLLIPSVGTDILGINHLSGGRTTTKTPKKKKLKRPAKTITKVNTNLLNTDEYNYHRISERAEFNKIFPNPLIQPSFQNFTTATYIKRNIFQKKFNYANLNMEMNSLHQKIKNNEPILKILMSKIGIKDQIRNKVNWLDNFIKTKSLYDF
;
A
#
# COMPACT_ATOMS: atom_id res chain seq x y z
N MET A 1 -13.53 14.98 15.86
CA MET A 1 -12.97 14.07 14.85
C MET A 1 -12.70 14.89 13.60
N THR A 2 -11.46 14.98 13.12
CA THR A 2 -11.16 15.84 11.95
C THR A 2 -10.53 14.99 10.86
N ILE A 3 -11.36 14.22 10.15
CA ILE A 3 -11.06 13.89 8.77
C ILE A 3 -11.94 14.76 7.90
N ARG A 4 -11.34 15.53 7.02
CA ARG A 4 -12.05 16.32 6.01
C ARG A 4 -11.50 15.94 4.65
N ILE A 5 -12.40 15.59 3.76
CA ILE A 5 -12.07 15.19 2.41
C ILE A 5 -12.82 16.13 1.50
N LYS A 6 -12.06 16.85 0.67
CA LYS A 6 -12.60 17.70 -0.36
C LYS A 6 -12.17 17.13 -1.70
N SER A 7 -13.13 16.63 -2.48
CA SER A 7 -12.93 16.35 -3.90
C SER A 7 -12.67 17.68 -4.60
N VAL A 8 -11.50 17.85 -5.22
CA VAL A 8 -11.13 19.08 -5.93
C VAL A 8 -11.44 18.95 -7.41
N SER A 9 -11.09 17.81 -8.00
CA SER A 9 -11.40 17.47 -9.38
C SER A 9 -11.40 15.96 -9.58
N LYS A 10 -12.10 15.52 -10.62
CA LYS A 10 -12.19 14.13 -11.06
C LYS A 10 -11.87 14.09 -12.55
N ASP A 11 -11.08 13.09 -12.95
CA ASP A 11 -10.87 12.83 -14.37
C ASP A 11 -12.13 12.22 -15.02
N ASN A 12 -12.48 12.66 -16.23
CA ASN A 12 -13.69 12.22 -16.92
C ASN A 12 -13.52 10.90 -17.69
N GLU A 13 -12.29 10.48 -17.97
CA GLU A 13 -11.94 9.30 -18.76
C GLU A 13 -11.43 8.14 -17.90
N ILE A 14 -10.91 8.44 -16.71
CA ILE A 14 -10.42 7.44 -15.76
C ILE A 14 -10.90 7.74 -14.34
N TYR A 15 -10.82 6.75 -13.45
CA TYR A 15 -11.34 6.85 -12.08
C TYR A 15 -10.36 7.55 -11.14
N SER A 16 -9.63 8.56 -11.61
CA SER A 16 -8.68 9.31 -10.80
C SER A 16 -9.33 10.53 -10.17
N PHE A 17 -8.90 10.84 -8.94
CA PHE A 17 -9.39 11.98 -8.18
C PHE A 17 -8.21 12.80 -7.69
N ALA A 18 -8.32 14.11 -7.84
CA ALA A 18 -7.51 15.07 -7.10
C ALA A 18 -8.28 15.44 -5.83
N LYS A 19 -7.80 15.00 -4.67
CA LYS A 19 -8.43 15.33 -3.38
C LYS A 19 -7.50 16.16 -2.52
N GLU A 20 -8.11 17.02 -1.71
CA GLU A 20 -7.48 17.65 -0.55
C GLU A 20 -7.99 16.93 0.69
N ILE A 21 -7.06 16.37 1.46
CA ILE A 21 -7.36 15.59 2.67
C ILE A 21 -6.74 16.31 3.86
N GLU A 22 -7.53 16.51 4.90
CA GLU A 22 -7.06 16.95 6.22
C GLU A 22 -7.32 15.83 7.22
N ILE A 23 -6.25 15.29 7.81
CA ILE A 23 -6.31 14.34 8.93
C ILE A 23 -5.71 15.04 10.14
N ASN A 24 -6.52 15.25 11.16
CA ASN A 24 -6.21 16.05 12.34
C ASN A 24 -5.83 17.49 11.92
N ASN A 25 -4.54 17.82 11.89
CA ASN A 25 -4.02 19.14 11.48
C ASN A 25 -3.07 19.05 10.27
N HIS A 26 -3.07 17.91 9.59
CA HIS A 26 -2.16 17.65 8.49
C HIS A 26 -2.91 17.59 7.18
N ARG A 27 -2.46 18.41 6.22
CA ARG A 27 -3.08 18.55 4.90
C ARG A 27 -2.24 17.87 3.84
N PHE A 28 -2.92 17.19 2.94
CA PHE A 28 -2.33 16.46 1.83
C PHE A 28 -3.14 16.60 0.56
N GLN A 29 -2.47 16.34 -0.55
CA GLN A 29 -3.08 16.23 -1.87
C GLN A 29 -2.87 14.82 -2.43
N THR A 30 -3.91 14.21 -2.98
CA THR A 30 -3.84 12.88 -3.59
C THR A 30 -3.82 12.94 -5.11
N PRO A 31 -3.17 11.98 -5.79
CA PRO A 31 -2.50 10.81 -5.23
C PRO A 31 -1.14 11.14 -4.57
N PHE A 32 -0.67 10.32 -3.63
CA PHE A 32 0.72 10.36 -3.15
C PHE A 32 1.19 9.02 -2.54
N PRO A 33 2.50 8.72 -2.56
CA PRO A 33 3.06 7.55 -1.91
C PRO A 33 3.45 7.84 -0.45
N VAL A 34 3.38 6.84 0.42
CA VAL A 34 3.87 6.96 1.80
C VAL A 34 5.36 6.64 1.90
N LYS A 35 6.00 7.22 2.91
CA LYS A 35 7.43 7.06 3.17
C LYS A 35 7.68 5.93 4.15
N ASN A 36 8.61 5.04 3.79
CA ASN A 36 9.09 4.03 4.72
C ASN A 36 10.03 4.68 5.76
N PRO A 37 9.80 4.52 7.08
CA PRO A 37 10.63 5.11 8.14
C PRO A 37 12.10 4.69 8.10
N THR A 38 12.43 3.56 7.47
CA THR A 38 13.84 3.12 7.29
C THR A 38 14.61 3.96 6.27
N ILE A 39 13.94 4.86 5.55
CA ILE A 39 14.56 5.85 4.67
C ILE A 39 14.99 7.05 5.52
N SER A 40 16.29 7.18 5.80
CA SER A 40 16.79 8.33 6.57
C SER A 40 16.46 9.66 5.90
N GLN A 41 16.05 10.66 6.70
CA GLN A 41 15.65 11.98 6.21
C GLN A 41 16.83 12.80 5.67
N GLU A 42 18.02 12.66 6.25
CA GLU A 42 19.22 13.48 6.01
C GLU A 42 19.74 13.51 4.55
N SER A 43 19.13 12.77 3.62
CA SER A 43 19.51 12.82 2.20
C SER A 43 18.32 12.85 1.23
N MET A 44 17.12 13.20 1.70
CA MET A 44 15.97 13.43 0.83
C MET A 44 15.88 14.92 0.47
N PRO A 45 15.37 15.29 -0.71
CA PRO A 45 15.06 16.69 -1.01
C PRO A 45 14.10 17.24 0.06
N SER A 46 14.42 18.41 0.61
CA SER A 46 13.59 19.06 1.65
C SER A 46 12.21 19.50 1.15
N SER A 47 12.03 19.54 -0.18
CA SER A 47 10.86 20.09 -0.88
C SER A 47 9.87 19.05 -1.39
N LEU A 48 9.89 17.79 -0.90
CA LEU A 48 8.94 16.79 -1.37
C LEU A 48 7.50 17.10 -0.90
N PRO A 49 6.52 17.16 -1.83
CA PRO A 49 5.11 17.33 -1.48
C PRO A 49 4.58 16.11 -0.73
N ASN A 50 3.59 16.29 0.15
CA ASN A 50 2.85 15.20 0.82
C ASN A 50 3.72 14.09 1.45
N GLU A 51 4.07 14.26 2.73
CA GLU A 51 4.84 13.25 3.47
C GLU A 51 4.02 12.65 4.61
N MET A 52 3.78 11.34 4.53
CA MET A 52 3.20 10.51 5.59
C MET A 52 4.10 9.30 5.82
N TYR A 53 4.17 8.83 7.07
CA TYR A 53 4.98 7.68 7.46
C TYR A 53 4.12 6.46 7.75
N GLU A 54 4.53 5.32 7.23
CA GLU A 54 3.88 4.04 7.51
C GLU A 54 4.82 3.12 8.30
N PHE A 55 4.34 2.70 9.47
CA PHE A 55 5.00 1.74 10.34
C PHE A 55 4.28 0.40 10.27
N TRP A 56 5.05 -0.67 10.49
CA TRP A 56 4.51 -2.02 10.47
C TRP A 56 5.16 -2.92 11.50
N THR A 57 4.34 -3.77 12.08
CA THR A 57 4.82 -4.88 12.89
C THR A 57 3.99 -6.15 12.64
N THR A 58 4.65 -7.30 12.81
CA THR A 58 3.99 -8.60 12.77
C THR A 58 4.20 -9.32 14.09
N PHE A 59 3.12 -9.48 14.83
CA PHE A 59 3.06 -10.22 16.07
C PHE A 59 2.89 -11.72 15.81
N ASN A 60 3.55 -12.53 16.63
CA ASN A 60 3.29 -13.96 16.67
C ASN A 60 2.12 -14.18 17.63
N ILE A 61 1.05 -14.82 17.16
CA ILE A 61 -0.17 -15.00 17.96
C ILE A 61 0.11 -15.69 19.30
N ASN A 62 0.99 -16.69 19.32
CA ASN A 62 1.35 -17.41 20.54
C ASN A 62 2.09 -16.53 21.55
N ASP A 63 2.88 -15.56 21.09
CA ASP A 63 3.64 -14.70 21.98
C ASP A 63 2.71 -13.68 22.65
N VAL A 64 1.66 -13.22 21.94
CA VAL A 64 0.67 -12.29 22.48
C VAL A 64 -0.32 -13.01 23.40
N LEU A 65 -0.79 -14.20 23.04
CA LEU A 65 -1.70 -14.99 23.89
C LEU A 65 -1.09 -15.40 25.23
N ASN A 66 0.24 -15.59 25.27
CA ASN A 66 0.97 -15.97 26.48
C ASN A 66 1.63 -14.76 27.18
N ALA A 67 1.50 -13.55 26.63
CA ALA A 67 2.03 -12.37 27.28
C ALA A 67 1.19 -12.11 28.54
N PRO A 68 1.81 -11.96 29.73
CA PRO A 68 1.09 -11.42 30.87
C PRO A 68 0.48 -10.08 30.47
N ILE A 69 -0.76 -9.82 30.92
CA ILE A 69 -1.46 -8.54 30.72
C ILE A 69 -0.81 -7.50 31.66
N ASP A 70 0.45 -7.25 31.39
CA ASP A 70 1.32 -6.30 32.05
C ASP A 70 1.79 -5.36 30.93
N ASN A 71 1.60 -4.06 31.17
CA ASN A 71 1.98 -2.98 30.26
C ASN A 71 3.44 -3.06 29.80
N GLU A 72 4.35 -3.74 30.51
CA GLU A 72 5.76 -3.87 30.15
C GLU A 72 6.03 -4.52 28.78
N VAL A 73 5.24 -5.51 28.34
CA VAL A 73 5.47 -6.17 27.03
C VAL A 73 5.01 -5.25 25.90
N GLY A 74 3.82 -4.66 26.08
CA GLY A 74 3.32 -3.58 25.24
C GLY A 74 4.37 -2.50 25.14
N ASP A 75 4.78 -1.92 26.28
CA ASP A 75 5.77 -0.87 26.41
C ASP A 75 7.15 -1.26 25.87
N LYS A 76 7.63 -2.50 26.00
CA LYS A 76 8.92 -2.92 25.41
C LYS A 76 8.85 -2.98 23.89
N ILE A 77 7.76 -3.55 23.34
CA ILE A 77 7.52 -3.58 21.89
C ILE A 77 7.37 -2.15 21.37
N ILE A 78 6.54 -1.36 22.05
CA ILE A 78 6.26 0.05 21.80
C ILE A 78 7.52 0.94 21.90
N ASN A 79 8.32 0.80 22.95
CA ASN A 79 9.54 1.58 23.19
C ASN A 79 10.63 1.26 22.15
N ARG A 80 10.68 0.02 21.65
CA ARG A 80 11.55 -0.36 20.54
C ARG A 80 11.21 0.42 19.26
N PHE A 81 9.94 0.81 19.06
CA PHE A 81 9.52 1.65 17.94
C PHE A 81 9.76 3.15 18.22
N ARG A 82 9.46 3.62 19.44
CA ARG A 82 9.77 4.99 19.90
C ARG A 82 11.24 5.35 19.68
N ASN A 83 12.16 4.47 20.06
CA ASN A 83 13.59 4.80 20.05
C ASN A 83 14.27 4.64 18.68
N LYS A 84 13.68 3.92 17.72
CA LYS A 84 14.39 3.62 16.46
C LYS A 84 14.25 4.66 15.36
N ASN A 85 13.16 5.43 15.27
CA ASN A 85 12.90 6.24 14.07
C ASN A 85 12.13 7.56 14.29
N THR A 86 11.85 8.01 15.52
CA THR A 86 10.80 9.03 15.74
C THR A 86 11.24 10.45 16.06
N ARG A 87 12.54 10.73 16.30
CA ARG A 87 12.97 12.08 16.70
C ARG A 87 12.72 13.13 15.60
N ASP A 88 12.88 12.78 14.32
CA ASP A 88 12.67 13.69 13.18
C ASP A 88 11.28 13.57 12.51
N VAL A 89 10.43 12.66 13.00
CA VAL A 89 9.11 12.35 12.40
C VAL A 89 7.97 13.07 13.16
N LYS A 90 8.29 13.96 14.10
CA LYS A 90 7.31 14.53 15.03
C LYS A 90 6.16 15.30 14.37
N ASN A 91 6.38 15.87 13.18
CA ASN A 91 5.43 16.80 12.54
C ASN A 91 4.76 16.25 11.26
N LYS A 92 4.81 14.94 11.03
CA LYS A 92 4.18 14.31 9.86
C LYS A 92 3.21 13.22 10.31
N PRO A 93 2.10 13.01 9.59
CA PRO A 93 1.16 11.93 9.88
C PRO A 93 1.78 10.57 9.83
N LYS A 94 1.22 9.69 10.65
CA LYS A 94 1.71 8.34 10.87
C LYS A 94 0.55 7.38 10.74
N ILE A 95 0.80 6.28 10.05
CA ILE A 95 -0.05 5.11 10.06
C ILE A 95 0.74 3.97 10.68
N PHE A 96 0.18 3.30 11.69
CA PHE A 96 0.79 2.11 12.27
C PHE A 96 -0.08 0.88 12.03
N LEU A 97 0.35 0.08 11.06
CA LEU A 97 -0.28 -1.17 10.70
C LEU A 97 0.28 -2.31 11.55
N THR A 98 -0.61 -3.16 12.01
CA THR A 98 -0.26 -4.32 12.81
C THR A 98 -0.76 -5.58 12.14
N SER A 99 -0.06 -6.70 12.34
CA SER A 99 -0.42 -7.96 11.71
C SER A 99 -0.08 -9.19 12.54
N TYR A 100 -0.68 -10.32 12.19
CA TYR A 100 -0.50 -11.58 12.91
C TYR A 100 -0.02 -12.73 12.05
N LYS A 101 1.00 -13.45 12.53
CA LYS A 101 1.48 -14.69 11.91
C LYS A 101 1.22 -15.92 12.80
N ASN A 102 1.34 -17.09 12.18
CA ASN A 102 1.24 -18.41 12.79
C ASN A 102 -0.16 -18.76 13.34
N ILE A 103 -1.21 -18.14 12.81
CA ILE A 103 -2.58 -18.52 13.17
C ILE A 103 -2.92 -19.86 12.50
N LYS A 104 -3.55 -20.77 13.24
CA LYS A 104 -4.05 -22.05 12.74
C LYS A 104 -5.58 -22.06 12.75
N GLY A 105 -6.19 -22.62 11.71
CA GLY A 105 -7.65 -22.71 11.62
C GLY A 105 -8.31 -21.37 11.28
N ASN A 106 -9.52 -21.15 11.80
CA ASN A 106 -10.27 -19.92 11.57
C ASN A 106 -9.72 -18.79 12.47
N PRO A 107 -9.03 -17.78 11.91
CA PRO A 107 -8.36 -16.76 12.71
C PRO A 107 -9.36 -15.91 13.51
N PHE A 108 -10.56 -15.69 12.99
CA PHE A 108 -11.55 -14.78 13.57
C PHE A 108 -12.18 -15.31 14.87
N LYS A 109 -12.07 -16.62 15.11
CA LYS A 109 -12.51 -17.26 16.36
C LYS A 109 -11.45 -17.23 17.46
N ILE A 110 -10.20 -16.97 17.10
CA ILE A 110 -9.07 -16.89 18.03
C ILE A 110 -8.95 -15.48 18.62
N PHE A 111 -9.40 -14.45 17.88
CA PHE A 111 -9.42 -13.07 18.35
C PHE A 111 -10.56 -12.83 19.35
N ASP A 112 -10.23 -12.93 20.63
CA ASP A 112 -11.05 -12.40 21.71
C ASP A 112 -10.89 -10.87 21.83
N ASN A 113 -11.71 -10.25 22.68
CA ASN A 113 -11.70 -8.79 22.83
C ASN A 113 -10.36 -8.29 23.40
N LYS A 114 -9.76 -9.02 24.36
CA LYS A 114 -8.49 -8.63 24.99
C LYS A 114 -7.36 -8.53 23.96
N LEU A 115 -7.28 -9.51 23.07
CA LEU A 115 -6.27 -9.53 22.03
C LEU A 115 -6.47 -8.41 21.00
N LEU A 116 -7.72 -8.06 20.70
CA LEU A 116 -8.03 -6.95 19.80
C LEU A 116 -7.76 -5.58 20.44
N GLU A 117 -8.11 -5.40 21.72
CA GLU A 117 -7.82 -4.21 22.53
C GLU A 117 -6.33 -3.91 22.52
N PHE A 118 -5.49 -4.87 22.89
CA PHE A 118 -4.02 -4.71 22.87
C PHE A 118 -3.49 -4.15 21.54
N MET A 119 -4.04 -4.61 20.42
CA MET A 119 -3.56 -4.26 19.09
C MET A 119 -4.02 -2.90 18.62
N ILE A 120 -5.30 -2.62 18.89
CA ILE A 120 -5.89 -1.34 18.54
C ILE A 120 -5.26 -0.27 19.41
N ASP A 121 -5.03 -0.51 20.70
CA ASP A 121 -4.31 0.39 21.61
C ASP A 121 -2.88 0.63 21.14
N ALA A 122 -2.15 -0.45 20.79
CA ALA A 122 -0.80 -0.34 20.25
C ALA A 122 -0.75 0.47 18.95
N SER A 123 -1.72 0.30 18.04
CA SER A 123 -1.83 1.12 16.83
C SER A 123 -2.15 2.57 17.19
N TYR A 124 -3.17 2.78 18.03
CA TYR A 124 -3.73 4.06 18.43
C TYR A 124 -2.65 4.99 18.99
N LEU A 125 -1.76 4.51 19.85
CA LEU A 125 -0.71 5.33 20.47
C LEU A 125 0.27 5.97 19.46
N TYR A 126 0.46 5.38 18.28
CA TYR A 126 1.51 5.77 17.33
C TYR A 126 1.01 6.23 15.98
N THR A 127 -0.30 6.30 15.81
CA THR A 127 -0.94 6.59 14.54
C THR A 127 -1.81 7.84 14.62
N ASP A 128 -2.00 8.51 13.50
CA ASP A 128 -3.03 9.52 13.29
C ASP A 128 -4.33 8.89 12.78
N VAL A 129 -4.26 7.66 12.27
CA VAL A 129 -5.38 6.86 11.75
C VAL A 129 -5.36 5.46 12.36
N VAL A 130 -6.39 5.08 13.11
CA VAL A 130 -6.47 3.75 13.73
C VAL A 130 -6.76 2.72 12.64
N THR A 131 -5.99 1.65 12.58
CA THR A 131 -6.16 0.64 11.52
C THR A 131 -6.63 -0.69 12.11
N PHE A 132 -7.55 -1.35 11.43
CA PHE A 132 -7.85 -2.75 11.78
C PHE A 132 -6.61 -3.63 11.56
N PRO A 133 -6.40 -4.68 12.40
CA PRO A 133 -5.24 -5.52 12.29
C PRO A 133 -5.29 -6.41 11.03
N ILE A 134 -4.13 -6.63 10.41
CA ILE A 134 -3.99 -7.44 9.21
C ILE A 134 -3.81 -8.91 9.59
N ILE A 135 -4.70 -9.74 9.04
CA ILE A 135 -4.69 -11.18 9.29
C ILE A 135 -3.98 -11.89 8.13
N HIS A 136 -2.75 -12.36 8.36
CA HIS A 136 -2.01 -13.12 7.34
C HIS A 136 -2.70 -14.45 7.05
N GLY A 137 -2.75 -14.85 5.78
CA GLY A 137 -3.39 -16.10 5.35
C GLY A 137 -4.92 -16.03 5.27
N VAL A 138 -5.53 -14.86 5.50
CA VAL A 138 -6.99 -14.67 5.42
C VAL A 138 -7.59 -15.13 4.09
N ARG A 139 -6.87 -14.93 2.98
CA ARG A 139 -7.26 -15.41 1.64
C ARG A 139 -7.51 -16.91 1.62
N ASP A 140 -6.66 -17.68 2.30
CA ASP A 140 -6.70 -19.14 2.27
C ASP A 140 -7.84 -19.68 3.15
N VAL A 141 -8.34 -18.84 4.08
CA VAL A 141 -9.37 -19.22 5.05
C VAL A 141 -10.75 -18.73 4.63
N VAL A 142 -10.90 -17.50 4.14
CA VAL A 142 -12.19 -16.93 3.72
C VAL A 142 -12.56 -17.46 2.34
N ASN A 143 -13.17 -18.65 2.31
CA ASN A 143 -13.57 -19.33 1.08
C ASN A 143 -15.07 -19.68 1.02
N ASN A 144 -15.84 -19.37 2.07
CA ASN A 144 -17.27 -19.64 2.15
C ASN A 144 -17.99 -18.58 2.98
N ASN A 145 -19.32 -18.58 2.91
CA ASN A 145 -20.16 -17.59 3.60
C ASN A 145 -20.04 -17.66 5.13
N SER A 146 -19.86 -18.83 5.74
CA SER A 146 -19.75 -18.93 7.20
C SER A 146 -18.49 -18.23 7.72
N ILE A 147 -17.35 -18.47 7.09
CA ILE A 147 -16.08 -17.83 7.47
C ILE A 147 -16.12 -16.33 7.15
N LEU A 148 -16.80 -15.94 6.07
CA LEU A 148 -17.04 -14.52 5.79
C LEU A 148 -17.86 -13.85 6.91
N GLN A 149 -18.91 -14.51 7.43
CA GLN A 149 -19.65 -13.97 8.57
C GLN A 149 -18.77 -13.82 9.82
N ASP A 150 -17.91 -14.79 10.11
CA ASP A 150 -16.95 -14.66 11.19
C ASP A 150 -16.01 -13.45 10.98
N TYR A 151 -15.64 -13.15 9.74
CA TYR A 151 -14.85 -11.96 9.41
C TYR A 151 -15.63 -10.64 9.61
N LEU A 152 -16.91 -10.60 9.23
CA LEU A 152 -17.76 -9.43 9.46
C LEU A 152 -17.97 -9.17 10.96
N VAL A 153 -18.14 -10.22 11.77
CA VAL A 153 -18.18 -10.13 13.23
C VAL A 153 -16.85 -9.63 13.80
N PHE A 154 -15.72 -10.07 13.24
CA PHE A 154 -14.41 -9.56 13.60
C PHE A 154 -14.27 -8.05 13.29
N ILE A 155 -14.78 -7.59 12.15
CA ILE A 155 -14.83 -6.16 11.80
C ILE A 155 -15.63 -5.37 12.84
N ASP A 156 -16.79 -5.87 13.26
CA ASP A 156 -17.61 -5.23 14.30
C ASP A 156 -16.87 -5.08 15.62
N LYS A 157 -16.17 -6.13 16.06
CA LYS A 157 -15.35 -6.08 17.27
C LYS A 157 -14.23 -5.04 17.14
N CYS A 158 -13.52 -5.03 16.01
CA CYS A 158 -12.44 -4.07 15.78
C CYS A 158 -12.97 -2.63 15.78
N HIS A 159 -14.09 -2.39 15.11
CA HIS A 159 -14.72 -1.07 15.09
C HIS A 159 -15.12 -0.63 16.49
N LYS A 160 -15.85 -1.48 17.23
CA LYS A 160 -16.31 -1.15 18.58
C LYS A 160 -15.16 -0.77 19.51
N ILE A 161 -14.04 -1.49 19.47
CA ILE A 161 -12.86 -1.20 20.29
C ILE A 161 -12.14 0.07 19.82
N ALA A 162 -12.00 0.28 18.51
CA ALA A 162 -11.38 1.50 17.99
C ALA A 162 -12.21 2.75 18.30
N ASP A 163 -13.53 2.63 18.26
CA ASP A 163 -14.48 3.70 18.53
C ASP A 163 -14.54 4.06 20.02
N THR A 164 -14.30 3.13 20.96
CA THR A 164 -14.25 3.47 22.40
C THR A 164 -13.09 4.39 22.76
N LEU A 165 -12.01 4.39 21.98
CA LEU A 165 -10.88 5.30 22.15
C LEU A 165 -11.14 6.72 21.58
N ASN A 166 -12.25 6.86 20.83
CA ASN A 166 -12.83 8.05 20.20
C ASN A 166 -11.90 9.26 20.14
N ASN A 167 -11.24 9.50 18.99
CA ASN A 167 -10.59 10.79 18.62
C ASN A 167 -9.87 10.75 17.26
N LYS A 168 -9.68 9.56 16.65
CA LYS A 168 -8.92 9.38 15.42
C LYS A 168 -9.78 8.69 14.35
N PRO A 169 -9.61 9.04 13.06
CA PRO A 169 -10.27 8.30 11.98
C PRO A 169 -9.85 6.82 11.98
N ILE A 170 -10.79 5.96 11.60
CA ILE A 170 -10.60 4.51 11.52
C ILE A 170 -10.46 4.11 10.06
N MET A 171 -9.45 3.28 9.77
CA MET A 171 -9.21 2.70 8.46
C MET A 171 -9.46 1.19 8.50
N GLY A 172 -10.46 0.77 7.71
CA GLY A 172 -10.78 -0.64 7.51
C GLY A 172 -9.80 -1.30 6.53
N ILE A 173 -9.43 -2.55 6.77
CA ILE A 173 -8.56 -3.32 5.87
C ILE A 173 -9.41 -4.29 5.04
N ILE A 174 -9.32 -4.21 3.72
CA ILE A 174 -9.94 -5.13 2.77
C ILE A 174 -8.88 -6.15 2.32
N PRO A 175 -9.01 -7.42 2.73
CA PRO A 175 -8.09 -8.46 2.33
C PRO A 175 -8.36 -8.97 0.90
N PRO A 176 -7.39 -9.62 0.25
CA PRO A 176 -7.52 -10.15 -1.11
C PRO A 176 -8.21 -11.53 -1.11
N ILE A 177 -9.42 -11.57 -0.56
CA ILE A 177 -10.33 -12.72 -0.52
C ILE A 177 -11.11 -12.84 -1.85
N PRO A 178 -11.89 -13.90 -2.11
CA PRO A 178 -12.65 -14.03 -3.36
C PRO A 178 -13.49 -12.79 -3.68
N GLN A 179 -13.44 -12.35 -4.96
CA GLN A 179 -14.08 -11.11 -5.43
C GLN A 179 -15.54 -10.97 -4.99
N GLY A 180 -16.33 -12.05 -5.04
CA GLY A 180 -17.75 -12.04 -4.67
C GLY A 180 -18.03 -11.66 -3.20
N PHE A 181 -17.03 -11.71 -2.32
CA PHE A 181 -17.17 -11.34 -0.91
C PHE A 181 -16.74 -9.90 -0.61
N ILE A 182 -16.00 -9.25 -1.51
CA ILE A 182 -15.51 -7.88 -1.31
C ILE A 182 -16.68 -6.89 -1.13
N ARG A 183 -17.78 -7.08 -1.87
CA ARG A 183 -18.99 -6.25 -1.75
C ARG A 183 -19.49 -6.16 -0.32
N LYS A 184 -19.64 -7.31 0.37
CA LYS A 184 -20.14 -7.36 1.75
C LYS A 184 -19.22 -6.66 2.74
N ILE A 185 -17.90 -6.69 2.52
CA ILE A 185 -16.93 -5.97 3.37
C ILE A 185 -17.07 -4.47 3.16
N VAL A 186 -17.20 -4.02 1.91
CA VAL A 186 -17.34 -2.60 1.58
C VAL A 186 -18.66 -2.05 2.13
N GLU A 187 -19.77 -2.76 1.92
CA GLU A 187 -21.07 -2.42 2.52
C GLU A 187 -20.97 -2.34 4.05
N LYS A 188 -20.24 -3.28 4.67
CA LYS A 188 -20.00 -3.24 6.12
C LYS A 188 -19.23 -1.99 6.55
N PHE A 189 -18.15 -1.65 5.85
CA PHE A 189 -17.37 -0.45 6.18
C PHE A 189 -18.18 0.83 6.00
N VAL A 190 -19.00 0.93 4.95
CA VAL A 190 -19.91 2.07 4.75
C VAL A 190 -20.96 2.13 5.86
N SER A 191 -21.52 0.99 6.29
CA SER A 191 -22.50 0.95 7.41
C SER A 191 -21.90 1.35 8.77
N LEU A 192 -20.57 1.30 8.88
CA LEU A 192 -19.81 1.74 10.05
C LEU A 192 -19.27 3.18 9.88
N ASP A 193 -19.73 3.91 8.85
CA ASP A 193 -19.30 5.28 8.52
C ASP A 193 -17.77 5.45 8.37
N LEU A 194 -17.09 4.40 7.91
CA LEU A 194 -15.66 4.46 7.66
C LEU A 194 -15.38 5.26 6.38
N MET A 195 -14.51 6.27 6.49
CA MET A 195 -14.08 7.10 5.35
C MET A 195 -12.74 6.67 4.75
N MET A 196 -12.07 5.66 5.30
CA MET A 196 -10.74 5.21 4.85
C MET A 196 -10.71 3.69 4.66
N PHE A 197 -10.49 3.23 3.43
CA PHE A 197 -10.39 1.81 3.09
C PHE A 197 -8.98 1.48 2.60
N CYS A 198 -8.36 0.48 3.21
CA CYS A 198 -7.06 -0.03 2.79
C CYS A 198 -7.20 -1.40 2.12
N PHE A 199 -6.92 -1.48 0.82
CA PHE A 199 -6.86 -2.77 0.13
C PHE A 199 -5.46 -3.39 0.26
N ASP A 200 -5.39 -4.59 0.83
CA ASP A 200 -4.15 -5.36 0.94
C ASP A 200 -3.95 -6.25 -0.29
N PHE A 201 -2.96 -5.94 -1.12
CA PHE A 201 -2.61 -6.77 -2.28
C PHE A 201 -1.90 -8.09 -1.91
N ASN A 202 -1.56 -8.28 -0.64
CA ASN A 202 -0.88 -9.46 -0.10
C ASN A 202 0.32 -9.90 -0.96
N GLY A 203 1.14 -8.93 -1.41
CA GLY A 203 2.36 -9.20 -2.15
C GLY A 203 2.11 -9.58 -3.61
N SER A 204 0.95 -9.21 -4.16
CA SER A 204 0.57 -9.46 -5.56
C SER A 204 0.59 -8.17 -6.38
N SER A 205 0.61 -8.30 -7.71
CA SER A 205 0.60 -7.14 -8.61
C SER A 205 -0.82 -6.61 -8.84
N LEU A 206 -0.92 -5.38 -9.36
CA LEU A 206 -2.20 -4.79 -9.73
C LEU A 206 -2.91 -5.68 -10.76
N SER A 207 -2.18 -6.15 -11.77
CA SER A 207 -2.77 -6.99 -12.82
C SER A 207 -3.38 -8.30 -12.29
N ALA A 208 -2.81 -8.91 -11.25
CA ALA A 208 -3.34 -10.15 -10.68
C ALA A 208 -4.62 -9.92 -9.86
N TYR A 209 -4.74 -8.77 -9.20
CA TYR A 209 -5.83 -8.47 -8.26
C TYR A 209 -6.77 -7.36 -8.70
N TYR A 210 -6.62 -6.89 -9.93
CA TYR A 210 -7.44 -5.80 -10.45
C TYR A 210 -8.94 -6.06 -10.26
N PRO A 211 -9.52 -7.24 -10.62
CA PRO A 211 -10.94 -7.50 -10.42
C PRO A 211 -11.42 -7.37 -8.97
N HIS A 212 -10.56 -7.76 -8.02
CA HIS A 212 -10.84 -7.64 -6.58
C HIS A 212 -10.78 -6.18 -6.13
N TYR A 213 -9.73 -5.46 -6.53
CA TYR A 213 -9.55 -4.07 -6.15
C TYR A 213 -10.66 -3.20 -6.72
N SER A 214 -10.97 -3.37 -8.00
CA SER A 214 -12.03 -2.66 -8.68
C SER A 214 -13.43 -2.97 -8.13
N GLN A 215 -13.64 -4.13 -7.49
CA GLN A 215 -14.92 -4.44 -6.85
C GLN A 215 -15.21 -3.45 -5.71
N VAL A 216 -14.17 -2.89 -5.06
CA VAL A 216 -14.33 -1.83 -4.06
C VAL A 216 -14.98 -0.59 -4.68
N PHE A 217 -14.50 -0.16 -5.84
CA PHE A 217 -15.02 1.01 -6.56
C PHE A 217 -16.44 0.79 -7.03
N ARG A 218 -16.68 -0.38 -7.64
CA ARG A 218 -18.01 -0.77 -8.11
C ARG A 218 -19.02 -0.78 -6.97
N THR A 219 -18.67 -1.36 -5.83
CA THR A 219 -19.56 -1.38 -4.67
C THR A 219 -19.79 0.01 -4.07
N LEU A 220 -18.76 0.85 -3.98
CA LEU A 220 -18.94 2.25 -3.53
C LEU A 220 -19.89 3.00 -4.45
N PHE A 221 -19.66 2.94 -5.77
CA PHE A 221 -20.53 3.54 -6.77
C PHE A 221 -21.96 2.99 -6.70
N ASP A 222 -22.11 1.69 -6.44
CA ASP A 222 -23.41 1.03 -6.34
C ASP A 222 -24.23 1.44 -5.11
N ILE A 223 -23.55 1.71 -3.99
CA ILE A 223 -24.20 2.17 -2.76
C ILE A 223 -24.60 3.63 -2.92
N ASP A 224 -23.62 4.47 -3.26
CA ASP A 224 -23.80 5.91 -3.45
C ASP A 224 -22.55 6.48 -4.15
N ASN A 225 -22.73 7.06 -5.32
CA ASN A 225 -21.63 7.66 -6.09
C ASN A 225 -20.86 8.73 -5.28
N THR A 226 -21.48 9.41 -4.32
CA THR A 226 -20.77 10.37 -3.45
C THR A 226 -19.76 9.67 -2.54
N LYS A 227 -20.05 8.45 -2.06
CA LYS A 227 -19.11 7.64 -1.26
C LYS A 227 -17.88 7.26 -2.05
N LEU A 228 -17.99 7.13 -3.37
CA LEU A 228 -16.83 6.97 -4.23
C LEU A 228 -15.90 8.19 -4.21
N GLU A 229 -16.38 9.40 -3.95
CA GLU A 229 -15.52 10.58 -3.87
C GLU A 229 -15.01 10.79 -2.43
N GLU A 230 -15.89 10.59 -1.46
CA GLU A 230 -15.66 10.85 -0.03
C GLU A 230 -14.82 9.77 0.67
N THR A 231 -14.64 8.59 0.09
CA THR A 231 -13.79 7.55 0.69
C THR A 231 -12.34 7.71 0.24
N ILE A 232 -11.37 7.66 1.17
CA ILE A 232 -9.93 7.56 0.86
C ILE A 232 -9.59 6.10 0.57
N LYS A 233 -9.01 5.84 -0.60
CA LYS A 233 -8.52 4.52 -0.98
C LYS A 233 -7.02 4.43 -0.76
N TYR A 234 -6.67 3.64 0.23
CA TYR A 234 -5.31 3.28 0.57
C TYR A 234 -4.99 1.88 0.00
N VAL A 235 -3.74 1.64 -0.40
CA VAL A 235 -3.32 0.29 -0.82
C VAL A 235 -1.98 -0.07 -0.17
N ILE A 236 -1.83 -1.33 0.23
CA ILE A 236 -0.55 -1.85 0.78
C ILE A 236 -0.14 -3.14 0.10
N ASN A 237 1.12 -3.52 0.30
CA ASN A 237 1.66 -4.80 -0.16
C ASN A 237 1.49 -5.02 -1.67
N LEU A 238 1.34 -3.96 -2.43
CA LEU A 238 1.40 -4.01 -3.88
C LEU A 238 2.80 -4.46 -4.26
N ARG A 239 2.88 -5.54 -5.03
CA ARG A 239 4.16 -6.08 -5.48
C ARG A 239 4.75 -5.16 -6.53
N LEU A 240 5.76 -4.41 -6.11
CA LEU A 240 6.67 -3.79 -7.05
C LEU A 240 7.40 -4.87 -7.84
N PRO A 241 7.62 -4.66 -9.15
CA PRO A 241 8.29 -5.66 -9.94
C PRO A 241 9.75 -5.84 -9.48
N SER A 242 10.18 -7.09 -9.43
CA SER A 242 11.41 -7.51 -8.75
C SER A 242 12.51 -7.87 -9.74
N ASN A 243 13.76 -7.95 -9.26
CA ASN A 243 14.90 -8.49 -10.02
C ASN A 243 14.67 -9.87 -10.66
N ARG A 244 13.66 -10.62 -10.22
CA ARG A 244 13.26 -11.91 -10.81
C ARG A 244 12.55 -11.76 -12.15
N ASN A 245 12.09 -10.56 -12.51
CA ASN A 245 11.53 -10.31 -13.83
C ASN A 245 12.64 -10.42 -14.87
N ARG A 246 12.44 -11.20 -15.93
CA ARG A 246 13.48 -11.42 -16.95
C ARG A 246 13.64 -10.21 -17.87
N ASN A 247 12.57 -9.43 -18.03
CA ASN A 247 12.56 -8.26 -18.91
C ASN A 247 13.26 -7.06 -18.23
N ASN A 248 13.98 -6.27 -19.03
CA ASN A 248 14.55 -4.98 -18.64
C ASN A 248 14.52 -4.03 -19.86
N PRO A 249 13.90 -2.85 -19.78
CA PRO A 249 13.08 -2.36 -18.65
C PRO A 249 11.85 -3.22 -18.39
N PHE A 250 11.19 -3.00 -17.25
CA PHE A 250 9.91 -3.64 -16.93
C PHE A 250 8.86 -2.64 -16.43
N PRO A 251 7.56 -2.89 -16.69
CA PRO A 251 6.46 -1.97 -16.36
C PRO A 251 6.41 -1.54 -14.89
N ALA A 252 6.15 -0.26 -14.66
CA ALA A 252 5.83 0.30 -13.33
C ALA A 252 4.32 0.27 -13.06
N GLU A 253 3.75 -0.89 -12.73
CA GLU A 253 2.30 -1.04 -12.47
C GLU A 253 1.79 -0.20 -11.28
N ASP A 254 2.69 0.17 -10.36
CA ASP A 254 2.41 1.07 -9.25
C ASP A 254 2.08 2.50 -9.68
N LEU A 255 2.51 2.93 -10.88
CA LEU A 255 2.09 4.21 -11.46
C LEU A 255 0.70 4.16 -12.12
N LEU A 256 0.11 2.97 -12.30
CA LEU A 256 -1.28 2.80 -12.79
C LEU A 256 -2.33 2.88 -11.69
N ILE A 257 -1.90 2.67 -10.45
CA ILE A 257 -2.76 2.57 -9.26
C ILE A 257 -3.60 3.85 -9.05
N PRO A 258 -3.04 5.07 -9.15
CA PRO A 258 -3.86 6.28 -9.11
C PRO A 258 -4.91 6.34 -10.23
N SER A 259 -4.54 5.85 -11.43
CA SER A 259 -5.41 5.84 -12.61
C SER A 259 -6.67 5.00 -12.44
N VAL A 260 -6.64 4.07 -11.49
CA VAL A 260 -7.77 3.21 -11.11
C VAL A 260 -8.32 3.57 -9.73
N GLY A 261 -8.10 4.82 -9.31
CA GLY A 261 -8.78 5.48 -8.20
C GLY A 261 -8.17 5.30 -6.82
N THR A 262 -6.92 4.88 -6.75
CA THR A 262 -6.18 4.90 -5.49
C THR A 262 -5.75 6.31 -5.11
N ASP A 263 -6.00 6.68 -3.85
CA ASP A 263 -5.63 7.96 -3.29
C ASP A 263 -4.22 7.92 -2.66
N ILE A 264 -3.88 6.83 -1.96
CA ILE A 264 -2.62 6.73 -1.21
C ILE A 264 -1.96 5.37 -1.44
N LEU A 265 -0.69 5.39 -1.85
CA LEU A 265 0.12 4.19 -2.08
C LEU A 265 1.02 3.90 -0.88
N GLY A 266 0.66 2.86 -0.13
CA GLY A 266 1.38 2.30 1.00
C GLY A 266 2.64 1.51 0.61
N ILE A 267 3.40 1.05 1.61
CA ILE A 267 4.62 0.26 1.40
C ILE A 267 4.32 -1.24 1.31
N ASN A 268 5.34 -1.99 0.88
CA ASN A 268 5.31 -3.45 0.93
C ASN A 268 5.92 -3.97 2.24
N HIS A 269 5.08 -4.57 3.07
CA HIS A 269 5.41 -5.11 4.39
C HIS A 269 5.74 -6.59 4.38
N LEU A 270 5.33 -7.30 3.32
CA LEU A 270 5.58 -8.71 3.19
C LEU A 270 7.03 -8.92 2.77
N SER A 271 7.85 -9.42 3.70
CA SER A 271 9.17 -9.92 3.36
C SER A 271 9.00 -11.00 2.30
N GLY A 272 9.52 -10.76 1.08
CA GLY A 272 9.26 -11.58 -0.09
C GLY A 272 9.33 -13.07 0.18
N GLY A 273 8.16 -13.72 0.17
CA GLY A 273 7.98 -15.16 0.20
C GLY A 273 8.70 -15.88 1.34
N ARG A 274 8.02 -16.04 2.48
CA ARG A 274 8.25 -17.24 3.29
C ARG A 274 7.83 -18.41 2.39
N THR A 275 8.80 -19.20 1.94
CA THR A 275 8.56 -20.49 1.28
C THR A 275 7.67 -21.33 2.20
N THR A 276 6.38 -21.38 1.92
CA THR A 276 5.44 -22.31 2.58
C THR A 276 5.53 -23.72 2.00
N THR A 277 6.35 -23.95 0.99
CA THR A 277 6.79 -25.30 0.66
C THR A 277 7.95 -25.66 1.57
N LYS A 278 7.77 -26.73 2.37
CA LYS A 278 8.86 -27.58 2.86
C LYS A 278 9.77 -27.83 1.64
N THR A 279 10.82 -27.04 1.49
CA THR A 279 11.82 -27.32 0.48
C THR A 279 12.39 -28.66 0.93
N PRO A 280 12.33 -29.73 0.12
CA PRO A 280 13.09 -30.93 0.45
C PRO A 280 14.50 -30.45 0.73
N LYS A 281 15.11 -30.92 1.83
CA LYS A 281 16.53 -30.66 2.13
C LYS A 281 17.33 -31.08 0.89
N LYS A 282 17.52 -30.18 -0.08
CA LYS A 282 18.33 -30.45 -1.26
C LYS A 282 19.72 -30.62 -0.70
N LYS A 283 20.21 -31.85 -0.75
CA LYS A 283 21.61 -32.20 -0.50
C LYS A 283 22.48 -31.11 -1.10
N LYS A 284 23.45 -30.59 -0.32
CA LYS A 284 24.44 -29.59 -0.74
C LYS A 284 25.24 -30.13 -1.93
N LEU A 285 24.67 -30.05 -3.13
CA LEU A 285 25.45 -30.11 -4.36
C LEU A 285 26.26 -28.83 -4.38
N LYS A 286 27.59 -28.98 -4.30
CA LYS A 286 28.56 -27.90 -4.50
C LYS A 286 28.19 -27.19 -5.80
N ARG A 287 27.59 -26.00 -5.69
CA ARG A 287 27.33 -25.15 -6.84
C ARG A 287 28.69 -24.85 -7.50
N PRO A 288 28.83 -25.02 -8.83
CA PRO A 288 30.02 -24.57 -9.52
C PRO A 288 30.19 -23.06 -9.31
N ALA A 289 31.44 -22.61 -9.41
CA ALA A 289 31.90 -21.26 -9.09
C ALA A 289 30.91 -20.18 -9.56
N LYS A 290 30.62 -19.25 -8.64
CA LYS A 290 29.68 -18.12 -8.78
C LYS A 290 29.71 -17.53 -10.20
N THR A 291 28.70 -17.82 -11.00
CA THR A 291 28.25 -16.88 -12.03
C THR A 291 27.96 -15.59 -11.26
N ILE A 292 28.76 -14.55 -11.48
CA ILE A 292 28.55 -13.22 -10.90
C ILE A 292 27.14 -12.83 -11.28
N THR A 293 26.21 -13.00 -10.34
CA THR A 293 24.82 -12.62 -10.57
C THR A 293 24.90 -11.10 -10.60
N LYS A 294 24.89 -10.50 -11.81
CA LYS A 294 24.96 -9.03 -11.98
C LYS A 294 24.02 -8.41 -10.96
N VAL A 295 24.60 -7.74 -9.96
CA VAL A 295 23.82 -7.22 -8.85
C VAL A 295 23.33 -5.85 -9.25
N ASN A 296 22.03 -5.75 -9.47
CA ASN A 296 21.45 -4.58 -10.12
C ASN A 296 20.42 -3.90 -9.23
N THR A 297 20.25 -2.60 -9.47
CA THR A 297 19.36 -1.71 -8.72
C THR A 297 18.22 -1.27 -9.63
N ASN A 298 16.96 -1.48 -9.21
CA ASN A 298 15.81 -1.15 -10.04
C ASN A 298 15.36 0.28 -9.75
N LEU A 299 15.59 1.18 -10.69
CA LEU A 299 15.28 2.61 -10.55
C LEU A 299 14.09 2.99 -11.42
N LEU A 300 13.17 3.76 -10.85
CA LEU A 300 11.95 4.22 -11.51
C LEU A 300 12.24 5.37 -12.48
N ASN A 301 11.92 5.18 -13.76
CA ASN A 301 11.85 6.23 -14.77
C ASN A 301 10.38 6.62 -15.00
N THR A 302 10.05 7.87 -14.66
CA THR A 302 8.70 8.47 -14.76
C THR A 302 8.40 9.03 -16.16
N ASP A 303 9.38 9.16 -17.04
CA ASP A 303 9.15 9.56 -18.43
C ASP A 303 8.54 8.40 -19.22
N GLU A 304 9.02 7.18 -18.98
CA GLU A 304 8.56 5.97 -19.68
C GLU A 304 7.57 5.10 -18.88
N TYR A 305 7.50 5.30 -17.56
CA TYR A 305 6.81 4.44 -16.58
C TYR A 305 7.37 3.02 -16.56
N ASN A 306 8.70 2.96 -16.44
CA ASN A 306 9.46 1.72 -16.40
C ASN A 306 10.41 1.73 -15.21
N TYR A 307 10.63 0.55 -14.66
CA TYR A 307 11.79 0.29 -13.82
C TYR A 307 12.95 -0.20 -14.69
N HIS A 308 14.07 0.50 -14.57
CA HIS A 308 15.31 0.16 -15.25
C HIS A 308 16.27 -0.51 -14.29
N ARG A 309 16.88 -1.61 -14.73
CA ARG A 309 17.84 -2.36 -13.95
C ARG A 309 19.25 -1.82 -14.18
N ILE A 310 19.70 -0.96 -13.27
CA ILE A 310 20.97 -0.23 -13.41
C ILE A 310 22.12 -0.97 -12.75
N SER A 311 23.23 -1.04 -13.47
CA SER A 311 24.48 -1.67 -13.02
C SER A 311 25.67 -0.72 -13.00
N GLU A 312 25.68 0.31 -13.85
CA GLU A 312 26.82 1.22 -14.04
C GLU A 312 26.41 2.70 -14.10
N ARG A 313 27.35 3.61 -13.80
CA ARG A 313 27.09 5.06 -13.81
C ARG A 313 26.81 5.61 -15.20
N ALA A 314 27.44 5.07 -16.25
CA ALA A 314 27.17 5.49 -17.62
C ALA A 314 25.72 5.19 -18.02
N GLU A 315 25.23 3.99 -17.68
CA GLU A 315 23.83 3.59 -17.85
C GLU A 315 22.88 4.49 -17.05
N PHE A 316 23.22 4.77 -15.77
CA PHE A 316 22.45 5.69 -14.93
C PHE A 316 22.32 7.08 -15.56
N ASN A 317 23.44 7.70 -15.95
CA ASN A 317 23.45 9.04 -16.54
C ASN A 317 22.70 9.10 -17.88
N LYS A 318 22.69 8.01 -18.65
CA LYS A 318 21.95 7.90 -19.91
C LYS A 318 20.44 7.91 -19.67
N ILE A 319 19.97 7.13 -18.69
CA ILE A 319 18.53 6.96 -18.41
C ILE A 319 17.99 8.12 -17.57
N PHE A 320 18.83 8.68 -16.69
CA PHE A 320 18.49 9.76 -15.77
C PHE A 320 19.47 10.92 -15.96
N PRO A 321 19.29 11.76 -17.00
CA PRO A 321 20.19 12.90 -17.22
C PRO A 321 20.06 13.96 -16.11
N ASN A 322 18.87 14.11 -15.53
CA ASN A 322 18.56 15.09 -14.48
C ASN A 322 17.89 14.42 -13.26
N PRO A 323 18.60 13.54 -12.51
CA PRO A 323 17.98 12.81 -11.41
C PRO A 323 17.78 13.70 -10.18
N LEU A 324 16.66 13.53 -9.48
CA LEU A 324 16.40 14.20 -8.18
C LEU A 324 17.42 13.80 -7.11
N ILE A 325 17.95 12.58 -7.17
CA ILE A 325 18.92 12.03 -6.22
C ILE A 325 20.04 11.35 -6.98
N GLN A 326 21.28 11.81 -6.75
CA GLN A 326 22.50 11.22 -7.32
C GLN A 326 23.01 10.06 -6.44
N PRO A 327 23.54 8.97 -7.02
CA PRO A 327 24.15 7.89 -6.25
C PRO A 327 25.47 8.35 -5.63
N SER A 328 25.71 8.02 -4.36
CA SER A 328 26.96 8.34 -3.66
C SER A 328 28.10 7.35 -3.95
N PHE A 329 27.94 6.47 -4.95
CA PHE A 329 28.90 5.42 -5.31
C PHE A 329 28.98 5.29 -6.82
N GLN A 330 30.18 5.00 -7.33
CA GLN A 330 30.47 5.04 -8.77
C GLN A 330 29.90 3.84 -9.54
N ASN A 331 29.82 2.66 -8.91
CA ASN A 331 29.33 1.46 -9.58
C ASN A 331 28.34 0.70 -8.67
N PHE A 332 27.13 0.43 -9.19
CA PHE A 332 26.08 -0.27 -8.46
C PHE A 332 26.47 -1.69 -8.11
N THR A 333 27.18 -2.40 -9.00
CA THR A 333 27.57 -3.80 -8.75
C THR A 333 28.54 -3.93 -7.59
N THR A 334 29.44 -2.95 -7.39
CA THR A 334 30.45 -2.95 -6.32
C THR A 334 29.93 -2.44 -4.98
N ALA A 335 28.84 -1.67 -4.97
CA ALA A 335 28.25 -1.18 -3.73
C ALA A 335 27.75 -2.32 -2.83
N THR A 336 27.63 -2.07 -1.53
CA THR A 336 27.01 -3.07 -0.63
C THR A 336 25.50 -3.17 -0.92
N TYR A 337 24.91 -4.33 -0.61
CA TYR A 337 23.45 -4.50 -0.74
C TYR A 337 22.67 -3.43 0.04
N ILE A 338 23.14 -3.10 1.24
CA ILE A 338 22.53 -2.08 2.11
C ILE A 338 22.57 -0.71 1.42
N LYS A 339 23.72 -0.27 0.91
CA LYS A 339 23.86 1.03 0.21
C LYS A 339 22.95 1.11 -1.02
N ARG A 340 22.93 0.06 -1.86
CA ARG A 340 22.03 0.00 -3.03
C ARG A 340 20.57 0.06 -2.64
N ASN A 341 20.15 -0.74 -1.66
CA ASN A 341 18.75 -0.82 -1.27
C ASN A 341 18.25 0.50 -0.65
N ILE A 342 19.10 1.17 0.14
CA ILE A 342 18.79 2.52 0.67
C ILE A 342 18.65 3.51 -0.48
N PHE A 343 19.61 3.53 -1.42
CA PHE A 343 19.54 4.41 -2.59
C PHE A 343 18.29 4.15 -3.43
N GLN A 344 18.02 2.89 -3.77
CA GLN A 344 16.84 2.49 -4.56
C GLN A 344 15.54 2.99 -3.93
N LYS A 345 15.37 2.77 -2.62
CA LYS A 345 14.18 3.22 -1.89
C LYS A 345 14.03 4.75 -1.93
N LYS A 346 15.11 5.48 -1.69
CA LYS A 346 15.14 6.95 -1.73
C LYS A 346 14.78 7.48 -3.11
N PHE A 347 15.47 6.99 -4.13
CA PHE A 347 15.31 7.39 -5.52
C PHE A 347 13.89 7.13 -6.01
N ASN A 348 13.38 5.91 -5.82
CA ASN A 348 12.05 5.55 -6.29
C ASN A 348 10.95 6.30 -5.54
N TYR A 349 11.09 6.51 -4.22
CA TYR A 349 10.13 7.31 -3.46
C TYR A 349 10.09 8.77 -3.93
N ALA A 350 11.25 9.42 -4.12
CA ALA A 350 11.30 10.80 -4.60
C ALA A 350 10.65 10.96 -5.98
N ASN A 351 11.01 10.09 -6.93
CA ASN A 351 10.44 10.15 -8.29
C ASN A 351 8.93 9.87 -8.28
N LEU A 352 8.49 8.86 -7.52
CA LEU A 352 7.08 8.51 -7.41
C LEU A 352 6.26 9.63 -6.76
N ASN A 353 6.79 10.27 -5.72
CA ASN A 353 6.14 11.37 -5.03
C ASN A 353 5.98 12.60 -5.94
N MET A 354 7.02 12.96 -6.68
CA MET A 354 6.94 14.04 -7.68
C MET A 354 5.98 13.71 -8.82
N GLU A 355 5.96 12.48 -9.32
CA GLU A 355 5.04 12.07 -10.38
C GLU A 355 3.58 12.09 -9.92
N MET A 356 3.30 11.61 -8.70
CA MET A 356 1.94 11.66 -8.16
C MET A 356 1.45 13.10 -7.91
N ASN A 357 2.35 14.00 -7.49
CA ASN A 357 2.01 15.43 -7.39
C ASN A 357 1.77 16.08 -8.77
N SER A 358 2.59 15.73 -9.78
CA SER A 358 2.35 16.12 -11.17
C SER A 358 0.98 15.64 -11.65
N LEU A 359 0.63 14.38 -11.38
CA LEU A 359 -0.67 13.81 -11.70
C LEU A 359 -1.83 14.55 -11.00
N HIS A 360 -1.69 14.91 -9.72
CA HIS A 360 -2.68 15.73 -9.02
C HIS A 360 -2.96 17.05 -9.76
N GLN A 361 -1.90 17.79 -10.14
CA GLN A 361 -2.07 19.06 -10.85
C GLN A 361 -2.75 18.87 -12.21
N LYS A 362 -2.37 17.83 -12.96
CA LYS A 362 -2.97 17.53 -14.26
C LYS A 362 -4.46 17.20 -14.15
N ILE A 363 -4.87 16.41 -13.15
CA ILE A 363 -6.29 16.12 -12.88
C ILE A 363 -7.05 17.39 -12.49
N LYS A 364 -6.46 18.22 -11.62
CA LYS A 364 -7.03 19.50 -11.22
C LYS A 364 -7.23 20.46 -12.40
N ASN A 365 -6.33 20.43 -13.37
CA ASN A 365 -6.38 21.26 -14.57
C ASN A 365 -7.18 20.62 -15.73
N ASN A 366 -7.83 19.48 -15.51
CA ASN A 366 -8.58 18.73 -16.53
C ASN A 366 -7.74 18.37 -17.77
N GLU A 367 -6.45 18.08 -17.58
CA GLU A 367 -5.62 17.55 -18.65
C GLU A 367 -6.04 16.12 -19.01
N PRO A 368 -5.92 15.69 -20.29
CA PRO A 368 -6.38 14.38 -20.74
C PRO A 368 -5.43 13.27 -20.23
N ILE A 369 -5.65 12.80 -18.99
CA ILE A 369 -4.73 11.88 -18.32
C ILE A 369 -4.61 10.56 -19.08
N LEU A 370 -5.70 10.01 -19.60
CA LEU A 370 -5.66 8.77 -20.37
C LEU A 370 -4.72 8.88 -21.58
N LYS A 371 -4.78 10.01 -22.32
CA LYS A 371 -3.86 10.27 -23.45
C LYS A 371 -2.41 10.31 -22.99
N ILE A 372 -2.13 10.94 -21.85
CA ILE A 372 -0.80 10.98 -21.26
C ILE A 372 -0.34 9.57 -20.89
N LEU A 373 -1.14 8.78 -20.19
CA LEU A 373 -0.80 7.41 -19.79
C LEU A 373 -0.62 6.47 -20.99
N MET A 374 -1.40 6.64 -22.05
CA MET A 374 -1.28 5.89 -23.31
C MET A 374 0.03 6.19 -24.06
N SER A 375 0.66 7.34 -23.80
CA SER A 375 1.99 7.67 -24.35
C SER A 375 3.15 7.01 -23.58
N LYS A 376 2.91 6.52 -22.35
CA LYS A 376 3.91 5.90 -21.49
C LYS A 376 4.15 4.44 -21.91
N ILE A 377 5.26 4.20 -22.59
CA ILE A 377 5.60 2.89 -23.20
C ILE A 377 5.53 1.74 -22.18
N GLY A 378 5.93 1.98 -20.93
CA GLY A 378 5.95 0.94 -19.90
C GLY A 378 4.57 0.43 -19.48
N ILE A 379 3.50 1.19 -19.69
CA ILE A 379 2.16 0.86 -19.16
C ILE A 379 1.02 0.94 -20.18
N LYS A 380 1.27 1.45 -21.40
CA LYS A 380 0.22 1.71 -22.41
C LYS A 380 -0.69 0.51 -22.71
N ASP A 381 -0.14 -0.71 -22.70
CA ASP A 381 -0.91 -1.92 -23.01
C ASP A 381 -1.80 -2.35 -21.83
N GLN A 382 -1.42 -1.97 -20.61
CA GLN A 382 -2.16 -2.32 -19.40
C GLN A 382 -3.27 -1.32 -19.11
N ILE A 383 -3.03 -0.01 -19.31
CA ILE A 383 -4.00 1.03 -18.96
C ILE A 383 -5.30 0.89 -19.75
N ARG A 384 -5.21 0.66 -21.07
CA ARG A 384 -6.39 0.49 -21.93
C ARG A 384 -7.31 -0.62 -21.44
N ASN A 385 -6.74 -1.78 -21.11
CA ASN A 385 -7.51 -2.93 -20.64
C ASN A 385 -8.18 -2.67 -19.29
N LYS A 386 -7.49 -1.98 -18.37
CA LYS A 386 -8.02 -1.69 -17.03
C LYS A 386 -9.13 -0.64 -17.08
N VAL A 387 -8.95 0.44 -17.83
CA VAL A 387 -9.95 1.51 -17.99
C VAL A 387 -11.21 0.96 -18.65
N ASN A 388 -11.08 0.28 -19.79
CA ASN A 388 -12.22 -0.33 -20.49
C ASN A 388 -13.02 -1.27 -19.57
N TRP A 389 -12.35 -2.01 -18.68
CA TRP A 389 -13.02 -2.94 -17.79
C TRP A 389 -13.83 -2.25 -16.68
N LEU A 390 -13.41 -1.08 -16.19
CA LEU A 390 -14.21 -0.28 -15.25
C LEU A 390 -15.32 0.47 -16.00
N ASP A 391 -15.02 1.08 -17.14
CA ASP A 391 -15.99 1.82 -17.95
C ASP A 391 -17.14 0.96 -18.43
N ASN A 392 -16.86 -0.25 -18.90
CA ASN A 392 -17.91 -1.18 -19.33
C ASN A 392 -18.87 -1.50 -18.18
N PHE A 393 -18.39 -1.57 -16.94
CA PHE A 393 -19.28 -1.80 -15.80
C PHE A 393 -20.17 -0.58 -15.52
N ILE A 394 -19.59 0.61 -15.47
CA ILE A 394 -20.35 1.82 -15.13
C ILE A 394 -21.34 2.19 -16.24
N LYS A 395 -20.92 2.14 -17.51
CA LYS A 395 -21.79 2.42 -18.66
C LYS A 395 -22.95 1.44 -18.75
N THR A 396 -22.70 0.15 -18.49
CA THR A 396 -23.78 -0.85 -18.48
C THR A 396 -24.81 -0.51 -17.41
N LYS A 397 -24.38 -0.09 -16.22
CA LYS A 397 -25.31 0.26 -15.14
C LYS A 397 -26.08 1.56 -15.41
N SER A 398 -25.44 2.61 -15.92
CA SER A 398 -26.13 3.87 -16.25
C SER A 398 -27.22 3.71 -17.33
N LEU A 399 -27.17 2.63 -18.11
CA LEU A 399 -28.23 2.30 -19.09
C LEU A 399 -29.45 1.62 -18.46
N TYR A 400 -29.32 1.07 -17.24
CA TYR A 400 -30.40 0.37 -16.52
C TYR A 400 -30.99 1.20 -15.37
N ASP A 401 -30.39 2.35 -15.03
CA ASP A 401 -30.88 3.28 -14.00
C ASP A 401 -31.83 4.37 -14.57
N PHE A 402 -32.38 4.17 -15.78
CA PHE A 402 -33.41 5.03 -16.41
C PHE A 402 -34.77 4.35 -16.49
#